data_AF-Q9ER69-F1
#
_entry.id   AF-Q9ER69-F1
#
_cell.length_a   1.000
_cell.length_b   1.000
_cell.length_c   1.000
_cell.angle_alpha   90.00
_cell.angle_beta   90.00
_cell.angle_gamma   90.00
#
_symmetry.space_group_name_H-M   'P 1'
#
loop_
_entity.id
_entity.type
_entity.pdbx_description
1 polymer ?
#
loop_
_entity_poly.entity_id
_entity_poly.type
_entity_poly.pdbx_seq_one_letter_code
_entity_poly.pdbx_strand_id
1 'polypeptide(L)'
;MTNEEPLPKKVRLSETDFKVMARDELILRWKQYEAYVQALEGKYTDLNSNDVTGLRESEEKLKQQQQESARRENILVMRLATKEQEMQECTTQIQYLKQVQQPSVAQLRSTMVDPAINLFFLKMKGELEQTKDKLEQAQNELSAWKFTPDSQTGKKLMAKCRMLIQENQELGRQLSQGRIAQLEAELALQKKYSEELKSSQDELNDFIIQLDEEVEGMQSTILVLQQQLKETRQQLAQYQQQQSQASAPSTSRTTSSEPVDQAEVTSKDCSRLANGPSNGSSSRQRTSGSGFHREGSTPEDDFPSSSGNGNKASNSSEERTGRGGSSYINPLSAGYESVDSPTGSENSLTHHSNDTDSSHDPQEEKAVSGKGNRTVGSRHVQNGLDSSVNVQGAVL
;
A
#
# COMPACT_ATOMS: atom_id res chain seq x y z
N MET A 1 -69.82 4.73 -39.72
CA MET A 1 -71.22 5.01 -40.09
C MET A 1 -71.64 3.95 -41.09
N THR A 2 -72.48 3.01 -40.69
CA THR A 2 -73.01 1.95 -41.56
C THR A 2 -74.43 2.33 -41.96
N ASN A 3 -74.67 2.46 -43.26
CA ASN A 3 -76.03 2.57 -43.81
C ASN A 3 -76.65 1.17 -43.78
N GLU A 4 -77.32 0.82 -42.68
CA GLU A 4 -78.18 -0.36 -42.65
C GLU A 4 -79.39 -0.13 -43.57
N GLU A 5 -79.47 -0.88 -44.67
CA GLU A 5 -80.69 -0.98 -45.46
C GLU A 5 -81.80 -1.64 -44.60
N PRO A 6 -83.03 -1.09 -44.58
CA PRO A 6 -84.05 -1.55 -43.64
C PRO A 6 -84.51 -2.98 -43.97
N LEU A 7 -84.21 -3.91 -43.05
CA LEU A 7 -84.62 -5.31 -43.09
C LEU A 7 -86.07 -5.49 -43.58
N PRO A 8 -86.34 -6.39 -44.54
CA PRO A 8 -87.69 -6.74 -44.96
C PRO A 8 -88.57 -7.10 -43.76
N LYS A 9 -89.82 -6.64 -43.75
CA LYS A 9 -90.72 -6.88 -42.61
C LYS A 9 -91.11 -8.36 -42.56
N LYS A 10 -90.76 -9.05 -41.46
CA LYS A 10 -91.13 -10.45 -41.21
C LYS A 10 -92.63 -10.68 -41.40
N VAL A 11 -93.00 -11.33 -42.49
CA VAL A 11 -94.37 -11.76 -42.73
C VAL A 11 -94.75 -12.84 -41.70
N ARG A 12 -95.94 -12.72 -41.13
CA ARG A 12 -96.53 -13.68 -40.21
C ARG A 12 -97.88 -14.10 -40.80
N LEU A 13 -97.99 -15.36 -41.20
CA LEU A 13 -99.24 -15.98 -41.65
C LEU A 13 -99.75 -16.91 -40.56
N SER A 14 -101.06 -16.89 -40.34
CA SER A 14 -101.82 -17.82 -39.52
C SER A 14 -102.40 -18.94 -40.39
N GLU A 15 -102.77 -20.08 -39.79
CA GLU A 15 -103.39 -21.20 -40.53
C GLU A 15 -104.72 -20.80 -41.21
N THR A 16 -105.41 -19.78 -40.69
CA THR A 16 -106.59 -19.17 -41.30
C THR A 16 -106.29 -18.39 -42.57
N ASP A 17 -105.14 -17.72 -42.67
CA ASP A 17 -104.79 -16.92 -43.85
C ASP A 17 -104.61 -17.80 -45.10
N PHE A 18 -103.98 -18.98 -44.93
CA PHE A 18 -103.82 -19.98 -46.00
C PHE A 18 -105.14 -20.53 -46.56
N LYS A 19 -106.28 -20.32 -45.87
CA LYS A 19 -107.61 -20.80 -46.28
C LYS A 19 -108.46 -19.72 -46.95
N VAL A 20 -108.02 -18.46 -46.93
CA VAL A 20 -108.79 -17.29 -47.37
C VAL A 20 -108.06 -16.47 -48.45
N MET A 21 -106.73 -16.39 -48.40
CA MET A 21 -105.94 -15.56 -49.32
C MET A 21 -105.95 -16.07 -50.75
N ALA A 22 -105.95 -15.15 -51.72
CA ALA A 22 -105.81 -15.51 -53.13
C ALA A 22 -104.40 -16.01 -53.44
N ARG A 23 -104.27 -16.88 -54.45
CA ARG A 23 -102.98 -17.49 -54.87
C ARG A 23 -101.88 -16.45 -55.06
N ASP A 24 -102.20 -15.33 -55.70
CA ASP A 24 -101.23 -14.29 -56.05
C ASP A 24 -100.79 -13.47 -54.82
N GLU A 25 -101.68 -13.27 -53.84
CA GLU A 25 -101.30 -12.70 -52.54
C GLU A 25 -100.41 -13.64 -51.75
N LEU A 26 -100.68 -14.95 -51.78
CA LEU A 26 -99.85 -15.94 -51.12
C LEU A 26 -98.44 -15.99 -51.73
N ILE A 27 -98.33 -15.88 -53.06
CA ILE A 27 -97.05 -15.74 -53.77
C ILE A 27 -96.33 -14.44 -53.35
N LEU A 28 -97.05 -13.32 -53.23
CA LEU A 28 -96.46 -12.05 -52.79
C LEU A 28 -95.94 -12.12 -51.34
N ARG A 29 -96.70 -12.73 -50.44
CA ARG A 29 -96.30 -12.96 -49.03
C ARG A 29 -95.13 -13.93 -48.92
N TRP A 30 -95.09 -14.97 -49.76
CA TRP A 30 -93.98 -15.90 -49.83
C TRP A 30 -92.69 -15.20 -50.30
N LYS A 31 -92.74 -14.40 -51.37
CA LYS A 31 -91.59 -13.59 -51.82
C LYS A 31 -91.10 -12.59 -50.76
N GLN A 32 -92.00 -11.99 -49.99
CA GLN A 32 -91.62 -11.13 -48.86
C GLN A 32 -90.93 -11.92 -47.73
N TYR A 33 -91.34 -13.17 -47.49
CA TYR A 33 -90.69 -14.06 -46.53
C TYR A 33 -89.33 -14.55 -47.04
N GLU A 34 -89.22 -14.90 -48.33
CA GLU A 34 -87.98 -15.29 -49.01
C GLU A 34 -86.94 -14.14 -48.95
N ALA A 35 -87.34 -12.91 -49.26
CA ALA A 35 -86.48 -11.73 -49.11
C ALA A 35 -86.06 -11.47 -47.64
N TYR A 36 -86.95 -11.72 -46.67
CA TYR A 36 -86.60 -11.63 -45.25
C TYR A 36 -85.60 -12.71 -44.82
N VAL A 37 -85.75 -13.94 -45.32
CA VAL A 37 -84.79 -15.03 -45.08
C VAL A 37 -83.43 -14.70 -45.70
N GLN A 38 -83.38 -14.30 -46.97
CA GLN A 38 -82.13 -13.88 -47.63
C GLN A 38 -81.43 -12.72 -46.89
N ALA A 39 -82.19 -11.75 -46.36
CA ALA A 39 -81.62 -10.66 -45.57
C ALA A 39 -81.08 -11.12 -44.20
N LEU A 40 -81.68 -12.14 -43.57
CA LEU A 40 -81.14 -12.76 -42.36
C LEU A 40 -79.90 -13.62 -42.65
N GLU A 41 -79.92 -14.39 -43.74
CA GLU A 41 -78.80 -15.23 -44.18
C GLU A 41 -77.59 -14.37 -44.59
N GLY A 42 -77.83 -13.26 -45.29
CA GLY A 42 -76.82 -12.24 -45.58
C GLY A 42 -76.19 -11.68 -44.31
N LYS A 43 -77.00 -11.14 -43.38
CA LYS A 43 -76.47 -10.64 -42.10
C LYS A 43 -75.76 -11.71 -41.27
N TYR A 44 -76.21 -12.96 -41.32
CA TYR A 44 -75.53 -14.07 -40.65
C TYR A 44 -74.17 -14.37 -41.28
N THR A 45 -74.07 -14.36 -42.61
CA THR A 45 -72.79 -14.52 -43.32
C THR A 45 -71.85 -13.33 -43.13
N ASP A 46 -72.34 -12.09 -43.12
CA ASP A 46 -71.53 -10.89 -42.84
C ASP A 46 -70.94 -10.92 -41.42
N LEU A 47 -71.80 -11.14 -40.41
CA LEU A 47 -71.41 -11.23 -39.00
C LEU A 47 -70.43 -12.39 -38.75
N ASN A 48 -70.68 -13.56 -39.35
CA ASN A 48 -69.85 -14.75 -39.15
C ASN A 48 -68.54 -14.72 -39.96
N SER A 49 -68.47 -13.96 -41.06
CA SER A 49 -67.24 -13.84 -41.87
C SER A 49 -66.31 -12.76 -41.35
N ASN A 50 -66.81 -11.54 -41.09
CA ASN A 50 -65.98 -10.40 -40.75
C ASN A 50 -65.90 -10.15 -39.25
N ASP A 51 -67.05 -9.96 -38.58
CA ASP A 51 -67.05 -9.56 -37.16
C ASP A 51 -66.56 -10.68 -36.24
N VAL A 52 -67.08 -11.91 -36.37
CA VAL A 52 -66.65 -13.05 -35.53
C VAL A 52 -65.18 -13.37 -35.76
N THR A 53 -64.71 -13.39 -37.01
CA THR A 53 -63.29 -13.67 -37.34
C THR A 53 -62.38 -12.54 -36.86
N GLY A 54 -62.74 -11.28 -37.14
CA GLY A 54 -61.95 -10.11 -36.76
C GLY A 54 -61.88 -9.90 -35.24
N LEU A 55 -62.98 -10.15 -34.52
CA LEU A 55 -62.98 -10.16 -33.06
C LEU A 55 -62.07 -11.27 -32.52
N ARG A 56 -62.16 -12.49 -33.05
CA ARG A 56 -61.31 -13.63 -32.65
C ARG A 56 -59.81 -13.36 -32.90
N GLU A 57 -59.46 -12.77 -34.04
CA GLU A 57 -58.10 -12.31 -34.30
C GLU A 57 -57.67 -11.20 -33.33
N SER A 58 -58.56 -10.27 -32.97
CA SER A 58 -58.25 -9.19 -32.03
C SER A 58 -58.06 -9.69 -30.59
N GLU A 59 -58.86 -10.68 -30.17
CA GLU A 59 -58.71 -11.39 -28.90
C GLU A 59 -57.37 -12.13 -28.85
N GLU A 60 -57.01 -12.86 -29.90
CA GLU A 60 -55.75 -13.58 -29.98
C GLU A 60 -54.55 -12.64 -29.98
N LYS A 61 -54.59 -11.52 -30.72
CA LYS A 61 -53.56 -10.47 -30.71
C LYS A 61 -53.42 -9.82 -29.32
N LEU A 62 -54.52 -9.49 -28.65
CA LEU A 62 -54.51 -8.92 -27.30
C LEU A 62 -53.96 -9.92 -26.27
N LYS A 63 -54.32 -11.20 -26.38
CA LYS A 63 -53.84 -12.28 -25.52
C LYS A 63 -52.34 -12.54 -25.69
N GLN A 64 -51.84 -12.51 -26.93
CA GLN A 64 -50.40 -12.56 -27.23
C GLN A 64 -49.67 -11.34 -26.64
N GLN A 65 -50.23 -10.13 -26.79
CA GLN A 65 -49.67 -8.90 -26.21
C GLN A 65 -49.63 -8.96 -24.67
N GLN A 66 -50.68 -9.48 -24.03
CA GLN A 66 -50.72 -9.67 -22.58
C GLN A 66 -49.67 -10.68 -22.11
N GLN A 67 -49.55 -11.82 -22.78
CA GLN A 67 -48.56 -12.87 -22.46
C GLN A 67 -47.12 -12.35 -22.59
N GLU A 68 -46.83 -11.59 -23.65
CA GLU A 68 -45.52 -10.98 -23.87
C GLU A 68 -45.23 -9.83 -22.88
N SER A 69 -46.26 -9.07 -22.47
CA SER A 69 -46.12 -8.07 -21.40
C SER A 69 -45.76 -8.72 -20.05
N ALA A 70 -46.49 -9.77 -19.66
CA ALA A 70 -46.21 -10.54 -18.44
C ALA A 70 -44.83 -11.20 -18.47
N ARG A 71 -44.38 -11.68 -19.65
CA ARG A 71 -43.02 -12.19 -19.84
C ARG A 71 -41.95 -11.13 -19.59
N ARG A 72 -42.15 -9.90 -20.08
CA ARG A 72 -41.23 -8.76 -19.87
C ARG A 72 -41.19 -8.34 -18.41
N GLU A 73 -42.34 -8.23 -17.76
CA GLU A 73 -42.47 -7.94 -16.33
C GLU A 73 -41.71 -8.97 -15.47
N ASN A 74 -41.90 -10.27 -15.73
CA ASN A 74 -41.22 -11.33 -15.01
C ASN A 74 -39.69 -11.28 -15.15
N ILE A 75 -39.18 -10.95 -16.35
CA ILE A 75 -37.75 -10.73 -16.60
C ILE A 75 -37.23 -9.50 -15.84
N LEU A 76 -38.01 -8.42 -15.74
CA LEU A 76 -37.64 -7.23 -14.99
C LEU A 76 -37.59 -7.50 -13.47
N VAL A 77 -38.58 -8.22 -12.93
CA VAL A 77 -38.61 -8.64 -11.51
C VAL A 77 -37.41 -9.52 -11.17
N MET A 78 -37.07 -10.50 -12.02
CA MET A 78 -35.88 -11.34 -11.84
C MET A 78 -34.57 -10.54 -11.85
N ARG A 79 -34.44 -9.58 -12.77
CA ARG A 79 -33.28 -8.68 -12.84
C ARG A 79 -33.18 -7.76 -11.62
N LEU A 80 -34.32 -7.26 -11.13
CA LEU A 80 -34.38 -6.43 -9.92
C LEU A 80 -33.92 -7.23 -8.69
N ALA A 81 -34.43 -8.45 -8.50
CA ALA A 81 -34.01 -9.33 -7.41
C ALA A 81 -32.50 -9.64 -7.45
N THR A 82 -31.94 -9.87 -8.64
CA THR A 82 -30.48 -10.07 -8.81
C THR A 82 -29.70 -8.83 -8.40
N LYS A 83 -30.15 -7.63 -8.79
CA LYS A 83 -29.50 -6.36 -8.42
C LYS A 83 -29.65 -6.00 -6.95
N GLU A 84 -30.75 -6.40 -6.32
CA GLU A 84 -30.92 -6.26 -4.87
C GLU A 84 -29.98 -7.22 -4.10
N GLN A 85 -29.83 -8.46 -4.57
CA GLN A 85 -28.83 -9.40 -4.01
C GLN A 85 -27.40 -8.86 -4.13
N GLU A 86 -26.97 -8.40 -5.30
CA GLU A 86 -25.65 -7.77 -5.50
C GLU A 86 -25.42 -6.59 -4.53
N MET A 87 -26.45 -5.78 -4.29
CA MET A 87 -26.40 -4.63 -3.38
C MET A 87 -26.28 -5.06 -1.90
N GLN A 88 -26.98 -6.13 -1.51
CA GLN A 88 -26.86 -6.73 -0.17
C GLN A 88 -25.47 -7.34 0.03
N GLU A 89 -24.95 -8.11 -0.94
CA GLU A 89 -23.60 -8.68 -0.89
C GLU A 89 -22.51 -7.60 -0.78
N CYS A 90 -22.61 -6.54 -1.57
CA CYS A 90 -21.72 -5.37 -1.48
C CYS A 90 -21.81 -4.70 -0.10
N THR A 91 -23.01 -4.56 0.46
CA THR A 91 -23.23 -4.02 1.81
C THR A 91 -22.56 -4.90 2.88
N THR A 92 -22.69 -6.22 2.79
CA THR A 92 -22.01 -7.17 3.70
C THR A 92 -20.49 -7.10 3.57
N GLN A 93 -19.94 -6.99 2.35
CA GLN A 93 -18.49 -6.81 2.14
C GLN A 93 -17.99 -5.50 2.75
N ILE A 94 -18.72 -4.39 2.59
CA ILE A 94 -18.39 -3.09 3.21
C ILE A 94 -18.43 -3.17 4.75
N GLN A 95 -19.40 -3.88 5.33
CA GLN A 95 -19.47 -4.09 6.78
C GLN A 95 -18.29 -4.93 7.28
N TYR A 96 -17.94 -6.02 6.59
CA TYR A 96 -16.79 -6.85 6.91
C TYR A 96 -15.47 -6.05 6.85
N LEU A 97 -15.23 -5.31 5.76
CA LEU A 97 -14.04 -4.48 5.60
C LEU A 97 -13.94 -3.39 6.69
N LYS A 98 -15.06 -2.80 7.11
CA LYS A 98 -15.07 -1.86 8.24
C LYS A 98 -14.68 -2.52 9.57
N GLN A 99 -15.12 -3.76 9.83
CA GLN A 99 -14.72 -4.51 11.02
C GLN A 99 -13.23 -4.91 10.97
N VAL A 100 -12.71 -5.29 9.81
CA VAL A 100 -11.29 -5.65 9.61
C VAL A 100 -10.38 -4.42 9.70
N GLN A 101 -10.85 -3.23 9.31
CA GLN A 101 -10.07 -1.99 9.38
C GLN A 101 -10.02 -1.37 10.80
N GLN A 102 -10.99 -1.68 11.67
CA GLN A 102 -10.93 -1.33 13.10
C GLN A 102 -11.11 -2.57 14.00
N PRO A 103 -10.12 -3.49 14.01
CA PRO A 103 -10.17 -4.67 14.85
C PRO A 103 -9.99 -4.27 16.31
N SER A 104 -10.81 -4.83 17.20
CA SER A 104 -10.63 -4.62 18.64
C SER A 104 -9.29 -5.19 19.12
N VAL A 105 -8.76 -4.67 20.23
CA VAL A 105 -7.51 -5.16 20.84
C VAL A 105 -7.59 -6.66 21.18
N ALA A 106 -8.78 -7.20 21.42
CA ALA A 106 -9.00 -8.64 21.58
C ALA A 106 -8.83 -9.41 20.25
N GLN A 107 -9.40 -8.92 19.15
CA GLN A 107 -9.24 -9.52 17.81
C GLN A 107 -7.79 -9.43 17.30
N LEU A 108 -7.09 -8.33 17.61
CA LEU A 108 -5.66 -8.20 17.37
C LEU A 108 -4.89 -9.26 18.15
N ARG A 109 -5.10 -9.40 19.45
CA ARG A 109 -4.44 -10.45 20.26
C ARG A 109 -4.76 -11.88 19.82
N SER A 110 -5.95 -12.14 19.25
CA SER A 110 -6.28 -13.47 18.70
C SER A 110 -5.74 -13.71 17.28
N THR A 111 -5.20 -12.70 16.61
CA THR A 111 -4.59 -12.81 15.27
C THR A 111 -3.07 -12.57 15.27
N MET A 112 -2.52 -11.97 16.34
CA MET A 112 -1.09 -11.86 16.58
C MET A 112 -0.48 -13.23 16.86
N VAL A 113 0.30 -13.72 15.90
CA VAL A 113 1.24 -14.83 16.10
C VAL A 113 2.36 -14.35 17.04
N ASP A 114 2.81 -15.24 17.93
CA ASP A 114 3.97 -14.98 18.80
C ASP A 114 5.21 -14.55 17.98
N PRO A 115 6.02 -13.57 18.43
CA PRO A 115 7.16 -13.08 17.66
C PRO A 115 8.20 -14.13 17.28
N ALA A 116 8.46 -15.14 18.13
CA ALA A 116 9.39 -16.22 17.81
C ALA A 116 8.77 -17.21 16.83
N ILE A 117 7.49 -17.56 16.99
CA ILE A 117 6.74 -18.38 16.02
C ILE A 117 6.71 -17.69 14.65
N ASN A 118 6.49 -16.37 14.61
CA ASN A 118 6.55 -15.57 13.39
C ASN A 118 7.95 -15.57 12.76
N LEU A 119 9.02 -15.48 13.55
CA LEU A 119 10.40 -15.60 13.05
C LEU A 119 10.67 -16.96 12.41
N PHE A 120 10.18 -18.05 13.01
CA PHE A 120 10.24 -19.38 12.40
C PHE A 120 9.44 -19.48 11.10
N PHE A 121 8.23 -18.90 11.04
CA PHE A 121 7.45 -18.84 9.79
C PHE A 121 8.16 -18.04 8.69
N LEU A 122 8.76 -16.90 9.01
CA LEU A 122 9.52 -16.09 8.04
C LEU A 122 10.75 -16.82 7.53
N LYS A 123 11.51 -17.50 8.41
CA LYS A 123 12.66 -18.31 8.00
C LYS A 123 12.24 -19.51 7.14
N MET A 124 11.22 -20.27 7.56
CA MET A 124 10.67 -21.40 6.81
C MET A 124 10.13 -20.96 5.44
N LYS A 125 9.48 -19.80 5.35
CA LYS A 125 9.04 -19.21 4.08
C LYS A 125 10.21 -18.87 3.17
N GLY A 126 11.29 -18.29 3.71
CA GLY A 126 12.51 -18.00 2.96
C GLY A 126 13.19 -19.26 2.42
N GLU A 127 13.27 -20.32 3.23
CA GLU A 127 13.81 -21.63 2.84
C GLU A 127 12.91 -22.33 1.80
N LEU A 128 11.58 -22.20 1.91
CA LEU A 128 10.62 -22.72 0.94
C LEU A 128 10.71 -22.00 -0.42
N GLU A 129 10.82 -20.67 -0.43
CA GLU A 129 10.97 -19.91 -1.67
C GLU A 129 12.32 -20.24 -2.33
N GLN A 130 13.43 -20.27 -1.59
CA GLN A 130 14.74 -20.68 -2.12
C GLN A 130 14.77 -22.12 -2.68
N THR A 131 14.02 -23.05 -2.11
CA THR A 131 13.93 -24.43 -2.62
C THR A 131 13.00 -24.54 -3.83
N LYS A 132 11.93 -23.74 -3.88
CA LYS A 132 11.08 -23.55 -5.05
C LYS A 132 11.83 -22.92 -6.22
N ASP A 133 12.62 -21.88 -5.99
CA ASP A 133 13.43 -21.21 -7.02
C ASP A 133 14.48 -22.18 -7.62
N LYS A 134 15.13 -22.98 -6.77
CA LYS A 134 16.06 -24.05 -7.21
C LYS A 134 15.34 -25.15 -8.00
N LEU A 135 14.11 -25.52 -7.62
CA LEU A 135 13.29 -26.47 -8.36
C LEU A 135 12.87 -25.91 -9.72
N GLU A 136 12.46 -24.64 -9.79
CA GLU A 136 12.13 -23.96 -11.04
C GLU A 136 13.37 -23.82 -11.94
N GLN A 137 14.53 -23.48 -11.40
CA GLN A 137 15.79 -23.47 -12.14
C GLN A 137 16.11 -24.86 -12.72
N ALA A 138 16.10 -25.91 -11.89
CA ALA A 138 16.38 -27.28 -12.34
C ALA A 138 15.35 -27.79 -13.38
N GLN A 139 14.08 -27.41 -13.23
CA GLN A 139 13.03 -27.70 -14.22
C GLN A 139 13.26 -26.93 -15.53
N ASN A 140 13.69 -25.67 -15.45
CA ASN A 140 14.01 -24.85 -16.62
C ASN A 140 15.23 -25.40 -17.36
N GLU A 141 16.28 -25.82 -16.66
CA GLU A 141 17.45 -26.52 -17.23
C GLU A 141 17.04 -27.85 -17.87
N LEU A 142 16.20 -28.66 -17.21
CA LEU A 142 15.62 -29.89 -17.77
C LEU A 142 14.66 -29.64 -18.94
N SER A 143 14.16 -28.41 -19.12
CA SER A 143 13.41 -27.99 -20.31
C SER A 143 14.33 -27.48 -21.43
N ALA A 144 15.52 -26.97 -21.09
CA ALA A 144 16.38 -26.22 -22.00
C ALA A 144 16.97 -27.06 -23.14
N TRP A 145 17.06 -28.40 -23.01
CA TRP A 145 17.46 -29.26 -24.14
C TRP A 145 16.45 -29.22 -25.31
N LYS A 146 15.20 -28.79 -25.06
CA LYS A 146 14.18 -28.55 -26.09
C LYS A 146 14.29 -27.15 -26.73
N PHE A 147 15.18 -26.29 -26.23
CA PHE A 147 15.37 -24.95 -26.75
C PHE A 147 16.00 -24.99 -28.15
N THR A 148 15.19 -24.72 -29.16
CA THR A 148 15.67 -24.55 -30.54
C THR A 148 15.85 -23.06 -30.81
N PRO A 149 17.09 -22.53 -30.90
CA PRO A 149 17.34 -21.08 -31.05
C PRO A 149 16.69 -20.50 -32.32
N ASP A 150 16.58 -21.30 -33.38
CA ASP A 150 15.98 -20.90 -34.64
C ASP A 150 14.45 -20.91 -34.68
N SER A 151 13.79 -21.51 -33.69
CA SER A 151 12.33 -21.46 -33.59
C SER A 151 11.85 -20.02 -33.36
N GLN A 152 10.62 -19.70 -33.79
CA GLN A 152 10.07 -18.36 -33.58
C GLN A 152 9.97 -18.00 -32.09
N THR A 153 9.69 -19.00 -31.24
CA THR A 153 9.71 -18.87 -29.77
C THR A 153 11.12 -18.60 -29.26
N GLY A 154 12.14 -19.34 -29.74
CA GLY A 154 13.54 -19.14 -29.37
C GLY A 154 14.07 -17.76 -29.78
N LYS A 155 13.74 -17.31 -31.00
CA LYS A 155 14.06 -15.97 -31.51
C LYS A 155 13.41 -14.86 -30.66
N LYS A 156 12.15 -15.03 -30.25
CA LYS A 156 11.45 -14.10 -29.35
C LYS A 156 12.06 -14.08 -27.95
N LEU A 157 12.44 -15.23 -27.39
CA LEU A 157 13.12 -15.31 -26.09
C LEU A 157 14.49 -14.62 -26.15
N MET A 158 15.32 -14.93 -27.15
CA MET A 158 16.63 -14.30 -27.37
C MET A 158 16.53 -12.78 -27.57
N ALA A 159 15.46 -12.28 -28.20
CA ALA A 159 15.21 -10.85 -28.28
C ALA A 159 14.89 -10.24 -26.90
N LYS A 160 14.08 -10.91 -26.07
CA LYS A 160 13.80 -10.48 -24.70
C LYS A 160 15.06 -10.53 -23.81
N CYS A 161 15.91 -11.55 -23.95
CA CYS A 161 17.18 -11.63 -23.24
C CYS A 161 18.11 -10.45 -23.60
N ARG A 162 18.24 -10.10 -24.88
CA ARG A 162 19.01 -8.91 -25.30
C ARG A 162 18.44 -7.61 -24.74
N MET A 163 17.12 -7.45 -24.73
CA MET A 163 16.44 -6.30 -24.13
C MET A 163 16.72 -6.19 -22.62
N LEU A 164 16.57 -7.29 -21.88
CA LEU A 164 16.87 -7.34 -20.43
C LEU A 164 18.35 -7.08 -20.12
N ILE A 165 19.28 -7.50 -20.99
CA ILE A 165 20.71 -7.17 -20.83
C ILE A 165 20.96 -5.67 -21.03
N GLN A 166 20.33 -5.05 -22.03
CA GLN A 166 20.42 -3.61 -22.25
C GLN A 166 19.78 -2.79 -21.11
N GLU A 167 18.64 -3.26 -20.59
CA GLU A 167 17.96 -2.66 -19.44
C GLU A 167 18.83 -2.75 -18.18
N ASN A 168 19.44 -3.91 -17.88
CA ASN A 168 20.37 -4.05 -16.76
C ASN A 168 21.65 -3.20 -16.94
N GLN A 169 22.15 -3.02 -18.17
CA GLN A 169 23.28 -2.13 -18.44
C GLN A 169 22.91 -0.66 -18.19
N GLU A 170 21.72 -0.23 -18.60
CA GLU A 170 21.23 1.12 -18.34
C GLU A 170 20.92 1.34 -16.84
N LEU A 171 20.35 0.36 -16.14
CA LEU A 171 20.18 0.41 -14.68
C LEU A 171 21.53 0.48 -13.96
N GLY A 172 22.53 -0.29 -14.37
CA GLY A 172 23.91 -0.19 -13.84
C GLY A 172 24.55 1.17 -14.12
N ARG A 173 24.27 1.78 -15.28
CA ARG A 173 24.69 3.14 -15.61
C ARG A 173 23.97 4.19 -14.75
N GLN A 174 22.66 4.04 -14.52
CA GLN A 174 21.89 4.93 -13.64
C GLN A 174 22.30 4.80 -12.17
N LEU A 175 22.65 3.60 -11.71
CA LEU A 175 23.20 3.37 -10.38
C LEU A 175 24.54 4.10 -10.21
N SER A 176 25.46 3.96 -11.19
CA SER A 176 26.82 4.52 -11.12
C SER A 176 26.97 5.99 -11.52
N GLN A 177 26.00 6.58 -12.24
CA GLN A 177 26.07 7.97 -12.73
C GLN A 177 24.88 8.85 -12.31
N GLY A 178 23.82 8.27 -11.74
CA GLY A 178 22.59 8.97 -11.39
C GLY A 178 22.62 9.62 -10.00
N ARG A 179 21.46 10.11 -9.55
CA ARG A 179 21.31 10.73 -8.23
C ARG A 179 21.58 9.75 -7.08
N ILE A 180 21.50 8.44 -7.32
CA ILE A 180 21.84 7.40 -6.32
C ILE A 180 23.34 7.45 -5.99
N ALA A 181 24.25 7.30 -6.97
CA ALA A 181 25.69 7.44 -6.75
C ALA A 181 26.08 8.76 -6.07
N GLN A 182 25.41 9.87 -6.41
CA GLN A 182 25.63 11.16 -5.74
C GLN A 182 25.22 11.11 -4.26
N LEU A 183 24.03 10.58 -3.94
CA LEU A 183 23.55 10.42 -2.57
C LEU A 183 24.41 9.42 -1.77
N GLU A 184 24.92 8.37 -2.40
CA GLU A 184 25.85 7.42 -1.78
C GLU A 184 27.22 8.04 -1.48
N ALA A 185 27.73 8.90 -2.37
CA ALA A 185 28.95 9.67 -2.13
C ALA A 185 28.76 10.77 -1.06
N GLU A 186 27.63 11.49 -1.09
CA GLU A 186 27.22 12.45 -0.04
C GLU A 186 27.10 11.74 1.31
N LEU A 187 26.50 10.54 1.37
CA LEU A 187 26.37 9.72 2.57
C LEU A 187 27.72 9.18 3.06
N ALA A 188 28.61 8.75 2.16
CA ALA A 188 29.95 8.28 2.53
C ALA A 188 30.80 9.42 3.12
N LEU A 189 30.73 10.61 2.54
CA LEU A 189 31.39 11.81 3.08
C LEU A 189 30.82 12.20 4.45
N GLN A 190 29.49 12.15 4.61
CA GLN A 190 28.84 12.44 5.90
C GLN A 190 29.21 11.42 6.98
N LYS A 191 29.31 10.11 6.64
CA LYS A 191 29.82 9.08 7.56
C LYS A 191 31.25 9.37 7.99
N LYS A 192 32.15 9.64 7.03
CA LYS A 192 33.54 9.99 7.33
C LYS A 192 33.64 11.21 8.25
N TYR A 193 32.87 12.27 8.00
CA TYR A 193 32.83 13.45 8.87
C TYR A 193 32.32 13.12 10.28
N SER A 194 31.34 12.23 10.42
CA SER A 194 30.87 11.74 11.73
C SER A 194 31.90 10.85 12.44
N GLU A 195 32.69 10.08 11.70
CA GLU A 195 33.79 9.27 12.22
C GLU A 195 34.98 10.15 12.67
N GLU A 196 35.36 11.17 11.89
CA GLU A 196 36.38 12.17 12.24
C GLU A 196 35.98 12.97 13.50
N LEU A 197 34.72 13.42 13.59
CA LEU A 197 34.19 14.05 14.80
C LEU A 197 34.21 13.12 16.02
N LYS A 198 33.94 11.82 15.83
CA LYS A 198 33.99 10.86 16.95
C LYS A 198 35.43 10.58 17.39
N SER A 199 36.36 10.37 16.45
CA SER A 199 37.79 10.22 16.76
C SER A 199 38.31 11.41 17.56
N SER A 200 38.04 12.64 17.10
CA SER A 200 38.45 13.85 17.80
C SER A 200 37.80 14.02 19.19
N GLN A 201 36.63 13.43 19.44
CA GLN A 201 35.99 13.44 20.76
C GLN A 201 36.57 12.35 21.67
N ASP A 202 36.85 11.16 21.14
CA ASP A 202 37.47 10.07 21.88
C ASP A 202 38.93 10.44 22.25
N GLU A 203 39.71 11.01 21.33
CA GLU A 203 41.05 11.60 21.57
C GLU A 203 41.03 12.70 22.65
N LEU A 204 39.98 13.53 22.68
CA LEU A 204 39.81 14.56 23.72
C LEU A 204 39.45 13.95 25.08
N ASN A 205 38.68 12.86 25.11
CA ASN A 205 38.37 12.13 26.34
C ASN A 205 39.63 11.48 26.92
N ASP A 206 40.46 10.84 26.08
CA ASP A 206 41.73 10.24 26.49
C ASP A 206 42.71 11.29 27.05
N PHE A 207 42.74 12.50 26.47
CA PHE A 207 43.53 13.61 26.99
C PHE A 207 43.03 14.13 28.34
N ILE A 208 41.70 14.15 28.57
CA ILE A 208 41.12 14.49 29.87
C ILE A 208 41.51 13.45 30.93
N ILE A 209 41.44 12.16 30.61
CA ILE A 209 41.85 11.08 31.52
C ILE A 209 43.33 11.19 31.89
N GLN A 210 44.21 11.45 30.92
CA GLN A 210 45.64 11.65 31.17
C GLN A 210 45.91 12.87 32.08
N LEU A 211 45.18 13.98 31.89
CA LEU A 211 45.29 15.14 32.76
C LEU A 211 44.79 14.86 34.19
N ASP A 212 43.71 14.10 34.34
CA ASP A 212 43.21 13.70 35.67
C ASP A 212 44.22 12.77 36.38
N GLU A 213 44.84 11.81 35.66
CA GLU A 213 45.93 10.96 36.19
C GLU A 213 47.17 11.76 36.62
N GLU A 214 47.63 12.72 35.80
CA GLU A 214 48.74 13.62 36.17
C GLU A 214 48.40 14.48 37.40
N VAL A 215 47.16 14.97 37.48
CA VAL A 215 46.66 15.76 38.60
C VAL A 215 46.53 14.92 39.88
N GLU A 216 46.07 13.68 39.81
CA GLU A 216 46.08 12.75 40.96
C GLU A 216 47.51 12.40 41.42
N GLY A 217 48.43 12.14 40.48
CA GLY A 217 49.84 11.90 40.78
C GLY A 217 50.52 13.08 41.47
N MET A 218 50.22 14.30 41.02
CA MET A 218 50.68 15.53 41.68
C MET A 218 50.04 15.72 43.07
N GLN A 219 48.73 15.47 43.22
CA GLN A 219 48.05 15.55 44.52
C GLN A 219 48.61 14.54 45.54
N SER A 220 48.90 13.31 45.11
CA SER A 220 49.55 12.27 45.91
C SER A 220 50.95 12.71 46.37
N THR A 221 51.75 13.29 45.45
CA THR A 221 53.06 13.85 45.77
C THR A 221 52.97 15.00 46.79
N ILE A 222 51.99 15.89 46.64
CA ILE A 222 51.72 16.98 47.58
C ILE A 222 51.36 16.43 48.97
N LEU A 223 50.54 15.36 49.06
CA LEU A 223 50.17 14.73 50.33
C LEU A 223 51.39 14.15 51.07
N VAL A 224 52.28 13.46 50.35
CA VAL A 224 53.52 12.90 50.91
C VAL A 224 54.43 14.01 51.44
N LEU A 225 54.62 15.10 50.68
CA LEU A 225 55.43 16.24 51.10
C LEU A 225 54.82 16.96 52.30
N GLN A 226 53.49 17.11 52.37
CA GLN A 226 52.80 17.66 53.54
C GLN A 226 53.01 16.80 54.79
N GLN A 227 52.95 15.47 54.66
CA GLN A 227 53.19 14.55 55.77
C GLN A 227 54.66 14.58 56.24
N GLN A 228 55.64 14.59 55.33
CA GLN A 228 57.06 14.72 55.68
C GLN A 228 57.35 16.06 56.39
N LEU A 229 56.75 17.16 55.94
CA LEU A 229 56.85 18.46 56.60
C LEU A 229 56.19 18.47 57.99
N LYS A 230 55.12 17.69 58.20
CA LYS A 230 54.44 17.53 59.49
C LYS A 230 55.27 16.69 60.46
N GLU A 231 55.84 15.58 60.00
CA GLU A 231 56.76 14.73 60.79
C GLU A 231 58.02 15.50 61.18
N THR A 232 58.65 16.20 60.24
CA THR A 232 59.85 17.01 60.52
C THR A 232 59.56 18.10 61.57
N ARG A 233 58.40 18.76 61.50
CA ARG A 233 57.96 19.71 62.53
C ARG A 233 57.70 19.05 63.90
N GLN A 234 57.13 17.84 63.92
CA GLN A 234 56.94 17.08 65.16
C GLN A 234 58.27 16.64 65.80
N GLN A 235 59.21 16.13 65.00
CA GLN A 235 60.55 15.77 65.47
C GLN A 235 61.29 17.00 66.02
N LEU A 236 61.23 18.14 65.33
CA LEU A 236 61.84 19.39 65.78
C LEU A 236 61.22 19.88 67.09
N ALA A 237 59.90 19.81 67.23
CA ALA A 237 59.21 20.13 68.49
C ALA A 237 59.58 19.17 69.63
N GLN A 238 59.72 17.87 69.35
CA GLN A 238 60.19 16.88 70.34
C GLN A 238 61.64 17.14 70.78
N TYR A 239 62.55 17.44 69.85
CA TYR A 239 63.92 17.84 70.16
C TYR A 239 63.98 19.12 71.01
N GLN A 240 63.15 20.11 70.67
CA GLN A 240 63.04 21.36 71.44
C GLN A 240 62.47 21.11 72.85
N GLN A 241 61.51 20.18 72.99
CA GLN A 241 60.98 19.77 74.29
C GLN A 241 62.01 18.98 75.12
N GLN A 242 62.80 18.11 74.51
CA GLN A 242 63.90 17.39 75.18
C GLN A 242 65.00 18.35 75.65
N GLN A 243 65.42 19.29 74.81
CA GLN A 243 66.34 20.36 75.24
C GLN A 243 65.76 21.19 76.40
N SER A 244 64.45 21.47 76.38
CA SER A 244 63.77 22.19 77.46
C SER A 244 63.71 21.38 78.77
N GLN A 245 63.55 20.06 78.71
CA GLN A 245 63.53 19.19 79.89
C GLN A 245 64.93 18.88 80.45
N ALA A 246 65.96 18.87 79.59
CA ALA A 246 67.36 18.83 80.01
C ALA A 246 67.85 20.15 80.65
N SER A 247 67.07 21.23 80.57
CA SER A 247 67.45 22.58 80.97
C SER A 247 66.65 23.09 82.18
N ALA A 248 66.94 22.59 83.37
CA ALA A 248 66.27 23.00 84.61
C ALA A 248 67.24 23.13 85.81
N PRO A 249 67.04 24.08 86.75
CA PRO A 249 66.27 25.33 86.62
C PRO A 249 66.91 26.57 87.29
N SER A 250 67.02 27.69 86.56
CA SER A 250 67.12 29.08 87.10
C SER A 250 67.21 30.14 85.99
N THR A 251 66.77 31.39 86.14
CA THR A 251 65.87 32.01 87.15
C THR A 251 65.37 33.38 86.66
N SER A 252 64.06 33.66 86.78
CA SER A 252 63.39 34.99 86.82
C SER A 252 63.44 35.99 85.63
N ARG A 253 62.25 36.56 85.34
CA ARG A 253 61.93 37.99 85.03
C ARG A 253 62.32 38.55 83.64
N THR A 254 61.35 38.78 82.73
CA THR A 254 60.44 39.98 82.55
C THR A 254 61.15 41.22 82.00
N THR A 255 60.59 42.05 81.10
CA THR A 255 59.19 42.49 80.90
C THR A 255 58.82 42.78 79.43
N SER A 256 57.50 42.77 79.09
CA SER A 256 56.75 43.58 78.08
C SER A 256 57.46 44.15 76.82
N SER A 257 56.88 44.13 75.61
CA SER A 257 55.55 44.69 75.33
C SER A 257 55.01 44.40 73.91
N GLU A 258 53.69 44.19 73.80
CA GLU A 258 52.83 44.47 72.62
C GLU A 258 52.63 46.00 72.41
N PRO A 259 51.96 46.56 71.35
CA PRO A 259 50.88 45.95 70.55
C PRO A 259 50.68 46.41 69.07
N VAL A 260 49.55 45.93 68.49
CA VAL A 260 48.63 46.61 67.56
C VAL A 260 48.92 46.69 66.03
N ASP A 261 47.92 46.18 65.31
CA ASP A 261 47.40 46.47 63.96
C ASP A 261 48.29 47.02 62.82
N GLN A 262 48.21 46.32 61.69
CA GLN A 262 47.80 46.98 60.45
C GLN A 262 46.90 46.06 59.61
N ALA A 263 45.68 46.54 59.33
CA ALA A 263 44.72 45.90 58.44
C ALA A 263 44.15 46.97 57.50
N GLU A 264 44.23 46.77 56.18
CA GLU A 264 43.57 47.63 55.20
C GLU A 264 43.28 46.88 53.88
N VAL A 265 42.17 47.28 53.23
CA VAL A 265 42.02 47.41 51.75
C VAL A 265 42.13 46.11 50.90
N THR A 266 41.11 45.66 50.15
CA THR A 266 39.75 46.20 49.87
C THR A 266 38.81 45.13 49.30
N SER A 267 37.50 45.44 49.31
CA SER A 267 36.47 45.07 48.31
C SER A 267 36.34 43.61 47.85
N LYS A 268 35.26 42.86 48.17
CA LYS A 268 33.80 43.06 47.91
C LYS A 268 33.30 42.22 46.72
N ASP A 269 32.35 41.34 47.05
CA ASP A 269 31.18 40.94 46.27
C ASP A 269 31.33 40.14 44.95
N CYS A 270 30.42 39.17 44.82
CA CYS A 270 29.90 38.60 43.57
C CYS A 270 30.86 38.01 42.52
N SER A 271 30.96 36.67 42.50
CA SER A 271 30.33 35.92 41.40
C SER A 271 30.11 34.43 41.71
N ARG A 272 28.87 33.97 41.49
CA ARG A 272 28.47 32.56 41.50
C ARG A 272 28.69 32.00 40.10
N LEU A 273 29.86 31.41 39.83
CA LEU A 273 30.22 30.90 38.49
C LEU A 273 29.51 29.57 38.15
N ALA A 274 28.21 29.66 37.91
CA ALA A 274 27.43 28.63 37.23
C ALA A 274 27.64 28.75 35.71
N ASN A 275 28.80 28.32 35.21
CA ASN A 275 29.17 28.41 33.80
C ASN A 275 28.59 27.25 32.96
N GLY A 276 27.26 27.21 32.84
CA GLY A 276 26.53 26.43 31.84
C GLY A 276 25.65 27.36 31.00
N PRO A 277 25.69 27.31 29.65
CA PRO A 277 25.03 28.29 28.79
C PRO A 277 23.50 28.13 28.78
N SER A 278 22.83 28.82 29.70
CA SER A 278 21.38 29.00 29.71
C SER A 278 20.94 30.07 28.70
N ASN A 279 20.79 29.70 27.42
CA ASN A 279 19.86 30.31 26.47
C ASN A 279 19.87 29.56 25.11
N GLY A 280 18.73 29.29 24.47
CA GLY A 280 17.36 29.52 24.95
C GLY A 280 16.30 29.06 23.95
N SER A 281 15.11 28.72 24.46
CA SER A 281 13.99 28.18 23.68
C SER A 281 13.32 29.23 22.79
N SER A 282 13.99 29.64 21.70
CA SER A 282 13.42 30.54 20.70
C SER A 282 12.39 29.83 19.82
N SER A 283 11.14 29.86 20.29
CA SER A 283 9.97 29.58 19.45
C SER A 283 9.83 30.65 18.35
N ARG A 284 10.27 30.31 17.13
CA ARG A 284 9.80 30.92 15.88
C ARG A 284 9.52 29.79 14.89
N GLN A 285 8.26 29.50 14.60
CA GLN A 285 7.42 30.23 13.62
C GLN A 285 7.89 30.11 12.17
N ARG A 286 7.06 29.44 11.35
CA ARG A 286 6.67 29.80 9.97
C ARG A 286 7.82 29.87 8.94
N THR A 287 7.79 29.13 7.85
CA THR A 287 6.85 29.22 6.72
C THR A 287 7.02 27.97 5.83
N SER A 288 6.06 27.42 5.07
CA SER A 288 4.98 27.96 4.22
C SER A 288 5.46 28.42 2.82
N GLY A 289 5.15 27.63 1.79
CA GLY A 289 5.61 27.82 0.39
C GLY A 289 7.02 27.24 0.15
N SER A 290 7.47 26.94 -1.07
CA SER A 290 6.86 26.96 -2.41
C SER A 290 7.77 26.12 -3.33
N GLY A 291 7.36 25.42 -4.39
CA GLY A 291 6.07 25.28 -5.08
C GLY A 291 6.32 25.07 -6.59
N PHE A 292 5.30 24.64 -7.37
CA PHE A 292 5.34 24.46 -8.85
C PHE A 292 6.25 23.27 -9.30
N HIS A 293 6.04 22.54 -10.41
CA HIS A 293 5.17 22.58 -11.62
C HIS A 293 5.06 21.11 -12.16
N ARG A 294 4.26 20.67 -13.16
CA ARG A 294 3.14 21.21 -13.97
C ARG A 294 2.55 20.07 -14.87
N GLU A 295 1.23 20.09 -15.11
CA GLU A 295 0.44 19.33 -16.13
C GLU A 295 0.40 17.77 -16.07
N GLY A 296 -0.73 17.11 -16.39
CA GLY A 296 -2.08 17.64 -16.62
C GLY A 296 -3.12 16.60 -17.11
N SER A 297 -4.42 16.98 -17.07
CA SER A 297 -5.53 16.59 -17.99
C SER A 297 -6.03 15.12 -18.00
N THR A 298 -7.33 14.77 -18.08
CA THR A 298 -8.64 15.48 -18.24
C THR A 298 -9.79 14.71 -17.54
N PRO A 299 -10.86 15.38 -17.07
CA PRO A 299 -12.10 14.72 -16.61
C PRO A 299 -13.44 15.32 -17.12
N GLU A 300 -14.37 14.46 -17.53
CA GLU A 300 -15.75 14.75 -17.95
C GLU A 300 -16.58 13.43 -17.98
N ASP A 301 -17.92 13.34 -17.84
CA ASP A 301 -19.02 14.28 -17.49
C ASP A 301 -19.25 14.36 -15.94
N ASP A 302 -20.22 15.04 -15.28
CA ASP A 302 -21.57 15.63 -15.57
C ASP A 302 -22.78 14.65 -15.73
N PHE A 303 -24.03 14.91 -15.30
CA PHE A 303 -24.56 15.78 -14.21
C PHE A 303 -25.98 15.25 -13.71
N PRO A 304 -26.84 15.91 -12.87
CA PRO A 304 -27.46 15.20 -11.73
C PRO A 304 -28.97 15.43 -11.41
N SER A 305 -29.41 14.87 -10.27
CA SER A 305 -30.37 15.46 -9.28
C SER A 305 -31.90 15.48 -9.51
N SER A 306 -32.61 15.72 -8.38
CA SER A 306 -34.05 16.02 -8.20
C SER A 306 -34.99 14.79 -8.10
N SER A 307 -35.45 14.37 -6.90
CA SER A 307 -36.43 14.98 -5.96
C SER A 307 -37.88 14.54 -6.25
N GLY A 308 -38.52 13.84 -5.30
CA GLY A 308 -39.79 13.13 -5.51
C GLY A 308 -40.48 12.66 -4.22
N ASN A 309 -40.70 13.59 -3.30
CA ASN A 309 -41.29 13.41 -1.96
C ASN A 309 -42.63 12.62 -1.90
N GLY A 310 -42.78 11.71 -0.92
CA GLY A 310 -44.09 11.53 -0.24
C GLY A 310 -44.56 10.11 0.16
N ASN A 311 -44.74 9.93 1.48
CA ASN A 311 -45.77 9.10 2.14
C ASN A 311 -45.72 7.54 2.09
N LYS A 312 -46.22 6.78 3.08
CA LYS A 312 -46.52 7.02 4.52
C LYS A 312 -46.98 5.69 5.19
N ALA A 313 -46.59 5.46 6.46
CA ALA A 313 -47.18 4.49 7.42
C ALA A 313 -47.01 2.98 7.11
N SER A 314 -47.01 2.04 8.08
CA SER A 314 -46.84 2.12 9.56
C SER A 314 -46.68 0.70 10.17
N ASN A 315 -46.32 0.64 11.47
CA ASN A 315 -46.47 -0.49 12.43
C ASN A 315 -45.42 -1.63 12.35
N SER A 316 -45.04 -2.30 13.46
CA SER A 316 -45.08 -1.94 14.91
C SER A 316 -44.36 -3.01 15.78
N SER A 317 -43.79 -2.60 16.93
CA SER A 317 -43.56 -3.38 18.20
C SER A 317 -42.79 -4.72 18.17
N GLU A 318 -42.21 -5.27 19.25
CA GLU A 318 -41.79 -4.81 20.62
C GLU A 318 -40.65 -5.78 21.03
N GLU A 319 -39.45 -5.34 21.46
CA GLU A 319 -39.01 -4.90 22.80
C GLU A 319 -38.64 -6.02 23.81
N ARG A 320 -37.67 -5.70 24.71
CA ARG A 320 -37.01 -6.52 25.75
C ARG A 320 -36.03 -7.59 25.24
N THR A 321 -34.80 -7.69 25.75
CA THR A 321 -34.42 -7.64 27.18
C THR A 321 -33.02 -7.04 27.40
N GLY A 322 -32.78 -6.36 28.53
CA GLY A 322 -31.43 -5.94 28.93
C GLY A 322 -31.27 -5.76 30.44
N ARG A 323 -30.22 -6.36 31.03
CA ARG A 323 -29.75 -6.11 32.41
C ARG A 323 -28.36 -6.74 32.64
N GLY A 324 -27.49 -6.03 33.37
CA GLY A 324 -26.13 -6.49 33.73
C GLY A 324 -25.08 -6.12 32.67
N GLY A 325 -24.03 -5.35 32.95
CA GLY A 325 -23.75 -4.55 34.15
C GLY A 325 -22.58 -5.06 34.99
N SER A 326 -21.37 -4.58 34.69
CA SER A 326 -20.26 -4.44 35.64
C SER A 326 -19.35 -3.30 35.17
N SER A 327 -18.67 -2.62 36.08
CA SER A 327 -17.80 -1.48 35.81
C SER A 327 -16.58 -1.54 36.72
N TYR A 328 -15.39 -1.39 36.13
CA TYR A 328 -14.17 -1.07 36.88
C TYR A 328 -13.35 -0.04 36.11
N ILE A 329 -13.09 1.08 36.78
CA ILE A 329 -12.24 2.18 36.34
C ILE A 329 -11.12 2.28 37.39
N ASN A 330 -9.85 2.35 36.96
CA ASN A 330 -8.76 2.86 37.80
C ASN A 330 -7.53 3.21 36.95
N PRO A 331 -7.20 4.50 36.75
CA PRO A 331 -5.83 4.97 36.50
C PRO A 331 -5.08 5.16 37.85
N LEU A 332 -3.80 5.56 37.80
CA LEU A 332 -2.76 5.64 38.86
C LEU A 332 -1.74 4.50 38.77
N SER A 333 -0.44 4.68 39.04
CA SER A 333 0.35 5.91 39.26
C SER A 333 1.80 5.70 38.78
N ALA A 334 2.64 6.73 38.88
CA ALA A 334 4.03 6.72 38.45
C ALA A 334 4.90 5.67 39.17
N GLY A 335 5.78 5.01 38.41
CA GLY A 335 6.91 4.23 38.89
C GLY A 335 8.12 4.52 38.01
N TYR A 336 9.28 4.76 38.62
CA TYR A 336 10.52 5.15 37.96
C TYR A 336 11.60 4.11 38.33
N GLU A 337 12.13 3.42 37.33
CA GLU A 337 13.36 2.63 37.41
C GLU A 337 13.92 2.68 35.98
N SER A 338 14.97 3.44 35.69
CA SER A 338 16.37 3.32 36.11
C SER A 338 17.15 2.81 34.90
N VAL A 339 18.14 3.58 34.47
CA VAL A 339 18.94 3.28 33.28
C VAL A 339 20.05 2.30 33.63
N ASP A 340 20.36 1.35 32.74
CA ASP A 340 21.72 0.85 32.60
C ASP A 340 21.96 0.28 31.19
N SER A 341 23.09 0.67 30.58
CA SER A 341 23.66 0.28 29.28
C SER A 341 24.70 1.34 28.85
N PRO A 342 25.77 1.01 28.08
CA PRO A 342 26.28 -0.32 27.72
C PRO A 342 27.81 -0.51 27.87
N THR A 343 28.23 -1.73 28.18
CA THR A 343 29.57 -2.30 27.87
C THR A 343 29.38 -3.77 27.48
N GLY A 344 30.24 -4.45 26.71
CA GLY A 344 31.50 -4.06 26.07
C GLY A 344 32.37 -5.31 25.85
N SER A 345 32.37 -5.88 24.64
CA SER A 345 33.20 -7.04 24.21
C SER A 345 32.81 -7.47 22.78
N GLU A 346 33.63 -8.10 21.95
CA GLU A 346 35.10 -8.11 21.84
C GLU A 346 35.47 -8.68 20.45
N ASN A 347 36.33 -8.02 19.67
CA ASN A 347 36.73 -8.52 18.35
C ASN A 347 37.77 -9.65 18.49
N SER A 348 37.35 -10.90 18.22
CA SER A 348 38.27 -12.05 18.22
C SER A 348 39.19 -12.03 17.00
N LEU A 349 40.41 -11.53 17.21
CA LEU A 349 41.51 -11.60 16.24
C LEU A 349 41.89 -13.07 15.97
N THR A 350 41.81 -13.50 14.71
CA THR A 350 42.50 -14.69 14.24
C THR A 350 43.27 -14.38 12.96
N HIS A 351 44.53 -14.82 12.92
CA HIS A 351 45.28 -15.01 11.69
C HIS A 351 44.68 -16.25 10.95
N HIS A 352 45.10 -16.75 9.78
CA HIS A 352 46.43 -17.20 9.39
C HIS A 352 46.49 -17.43 7.87
N SER A 353 47.70 -17.54 7.33
CA SER A 353 48.07 -18.19 6.07
C SER A 353 47.49 -17.68 4.74
N ASN A 354 48.40 -17.34 3.82
CA ASN A 354 48.15 -17.51 2.40
C ASN A 354 48.26 -19.01 2.08
N ASP A 355 47.38 -19.54 1.24
CA ASP A 355 47.62 -20.79 0.51
C ASP A 355 47.23 -20.59 -0.96
N THR A 356 48.17 -20.89 -1.85
CA THR A 356 47.99 -20.88 -3.30
C THR A 356 47.82 -22.29 -3.80
N ASP A 357 46.63 -22.66 -4.29
CA ASP A 357 46.50 -23.85 -5.13
C ASP A 357 46.76 -23.48 -6.60
N SER A 358 47.35 -24.41 -7.35
CA SER A 358 47.74 -24.25 -8.75
C SER A 358 47.58 -25.58 -9.48
N SER A 359 46.34 -25.85 -9.90
CA SER A 359 46.01 -27.02 -10.71
C SER A 359 46.57 -26.85 -12.13
N HIS A 360 47.43 -27.78 -12.53
CA HIS A 360 48.29 -27.71 -13.72
C HIS A 360 47.69 -28.52 -14.88
N ASP A 361 47.79 -28.04 -16.13
CA ASP A 361 47.62 -28.88 -17.33
C ASP A 361 48.48 -28.38 -18.52
N PRO A 362 49.44 -29.16 -19.05
CA PRO A 362 50.34 -28.75 -20.15
C PRO A 362 50.33 -29.70 -21.39
N GLN A 363 51.19 -29.39 -22.37
CA GLN A 363 51.55 -30.23 -23.55
C GLN A 363 50.43 -30.34 -24.65
N GLU A 364 50.71 -30.50 -25.97
CA GLU A 364 51.99 -30.71 -26.68
C GLU A 364 52.01 -30.30 -28.18
N GLU A 365 53.20 -30.39 -28.79
CA GLU A 365 53.54 -30.63 -30.22
C GLU A 365 52.91 -29.82 -31.40
N LYS A 366 53.57 -28.70 -31.74
CA LYS A 366 54.45 -28.53 -32.94
C LYS A 366 53.99 -29.02 -34.36
N ALA A 367 53.87 -28.03 -35.25
CA ALA A 367 54.24 -28.03 -36.69
C ALA A 367 53.44 -28.79 -37.79
N VAL A 368 53.07 -28.04 -38.85
CA VAL A 368 53.40 -28.31 -40.28
C VAL A 368 53.17 -27.03 -41.12
N SER A 369 53.77 -26.92 -42.30
CA SER A 369 53.70 -25.73 -43.18
C SER A 369 52.91 -25.99 -44.47
N GLY A 370 52.18 -25.00 -44.99
CA GLY A 370 51.44 -25.06 -46.25
C GLY A 370 51.25 -23.68 -46.91
N LYS A 371 51.27 -23.63 -48.24
CA LYS A 371 51.15 -22.40 -49.07
C LYS A 371 50.02 -22.51 -50.09
N GLY A 372 49.42 -21.37 -50.44
CA GLY A 372 48.49 -21.18 -51.56
C GLY A 372 47.01 -21.11 -51.13
N ASN A 373 46.11 -20.42 -51.85
CA ASN A 373 46.26 -19.61 -53.06
C ASN A 373 45.31 -18.41 -53.07
N ARG A 374 45.51 -17.45 -53.99
CA ARG A 374 44.61 -16.31 -54.23
C ARG A 374 43.46 -16.68 -55.17
N THR A 375 42.31 -16.04 -55.00
CA THR A 375 41.25 -15.89 -56.03
C THR A 375 40.74 -14.44 -56.03
N VAL A 376 40.24 -13.94 -57.18
CA VAL A 376 39.98 -12.51 -57.43
C VAL A 376 38.68 -12.33 -58.25
N GLY A 377 37.95 -11.23 -58.01
CA GLY A 377 36.82 -10.76 -58.83
C GLY A 377 35.44 -10.89 -58.15
N SER A 378 34.40 -10.14 -58.53
CA SER A 378 34.31 -9.07 -59.56
C SER A 378 33.20 -8.06 -59.24
N ARG A 379 32.97 -7.04 -60.09
CA ARG A 379 32.02 -5.91 -59.89
C ARG A 379 30.68 -6.09 -60.63
N HIS A 380 29.58 -5.72 -59.96
CA HIS A 380 28.32 -5.20 -60.55
C HIS A 380 27.65 -4.24 -59.54
N VAL A 381 26.96 -3.11 -59.81
CA VAL A 381 26.50 -2.36 -61.02
C VAL A 381 24.97 -2.36 -61.24
N GLN A 382 24.36 -1.24 -60.83
CA GLN A 382 23.18 -0.51 -61.34
C GLN A 382 21.73 -1.07 -61.38
N ASN A 383 20.83 -0.16 -60.97
CA ASN A 383 19.47 0.13 -61.43
C ASN A 383 18.31 -0.84 -61.10
N GLY A 384 17.21 -0.24 -60.62
CA GLY A 384 15.87 -0.82 -60.47
C GLY A 384 14.93 0.21 -59.83
N LEU A 385 13.84 0.56 -60.51
CA LEU A 385 12.78 1.49 -60.06
C LEU A 385 11.42 0.79 -60.10
N ASP A 386 10.43 1.42 -59.47
CA ASP A 386 8.99 1.10 -59.54
C ASP A 386 8.56 -0.25 -58.93
N SER A 387 7.31 -0.49 -58.54
CA SER A 387 6.08 0.34 -58.66
C SER A 387 5.14 0.14 -57.45
N SER A 388 4.16 1.05 -57.32
CA SER A 388 3.12 1.06 -56.28
C SER A 388 2.10 -0.09 -56.39
N VAL A 389 1.54 -0.53 -55.26
CA VAL A 389 0.27 -1.27 -55.23
C VAL A 389 -0.70 -0.62 -54.23
N ASN A 390 -1.87 -0.23 -54.71
CA ASN A 390 -2.97 0.36 -53.92
C ASN A 390 -3.96 -0.74 -53.50
N VAL A 391 -4.43 -0.70 -52.24
CA VAL A 391 -5.63 -1.44 -51.81
C VAL A 391 -6.50 -0.52 -50.95
N GLN A 392 -7.50 0.10 -51.58
CA GLN A 392 -8.61 0.73 -50.88
C GLN A 392 -9.65 -0.33 -50.53
N GLY A 393 -9.93 -0.50 -49.23
CA GLY A 393 -11.12 -1.22 -48.74
C GLY A 393 -12.18 -0.22 -48.33
N ALA A 394 -13.18 0.01 -49.19
CA ALA A 394 -14.36 0.81 -48.88
C ALA A 394 -15.61 -0.03 -49.08
N VAL A 395 -16.60 0.11 -48.18
CA VAL A 395 -18.06 0.00 -48.38
C VAL A 395 -18.73 0.01 -47.00
N LEU A 396 -19.64 0.97 -46.82
CA LEU A 396 -20.72 1.06 -45.82
C LEU A 396 -20.36 0.76 -44.35
#